data_AF-A0AAW0VWU3-F1
#
_entry.id   AF-A0AAW0VWU3-F1
#
_cell.length_a   1.000
_cell.length_b   1.000
_cell.length_c   1.000
_cell.angle_alpha   90.00
_cell.angle_beta   90.00
_cell.angle_gamma   90.00
#
_symmetry.space_group_name_H-M   'P 1'
#
loop_
_entity.id
_entity.type
_entity.pdbx_description
1 polymer ?
#
loop_
_entity_poly.entity_id
_entity_poly.type
_entity_poly.pdbx_seq_one_letter_code
_entity_poly.pdbx_strand_id
1 'polypeptide(L)'
;MHRHNAVTPQSPRGDLLELVGAIKQGEETVSITSMWRVHAETLTQAAALAPCLPPDLIFTQLVPLMFVRMQTARPIPCRLAAARTLLVYLRHMNTSEQRDHISNTLVSEFCEGNSCHKRMLFLSVATMVLEMFSKAFFKSNFFRPLLSLH
;
A
#
# COMPACT_ATOMS: atom_id res chain seq x y z
N MET A 1 17.49 -38.22 29.45
CA MET A 1 17.07 -38.31 28.04
C MET A 1 16.15 -37.14 27.71
N HIS A 2 16.70 -35.99 27.32
CA HIS A 2 15.91 -34.84 26.87
C HIS A 2 15.88 -34.89 25.34
N ARG A 3 14.71 -35.19 24.76
CA ARG A 3 14.49 -35.14 23.32
C ARG A 3 14.62 -33.68 22.87
N HIS A 4 15.72 -33.35 22.20
CA HIS A 4 15.75 -32.18 21.33
C HIS A 4 14.69 -32.40 20.26
N ASN A 5 13.58 -31.67 20.33
CA ASN A 5 12.66 -31.55 19.21
C ASN A 5 13.46 -30.91 18.07
N ALA A 6 13.73 -31.69 17.03
CA ALA A 6 14.28 -31.19 15.80
C ALA A 6 13.30 -30.16 15.23
N VAL A 7 13.69 -28.89 15.24
CA VAL A 7 13.01 -27.84 14.48
C VAL A 7 13.16 -28.26 13.02
N THR A 8 12.07 -28.72 12.40
CA THR A 8 12.03 -28.99 10.97
C THR A 8 12.45 -27.72 10.23
N PRO A 9 13.31 -27.81 9.19
CA PRO A 9 13.71 -26.64 8.43
C PRO A 9 12.45 -26.03 7.79
N GLN A 10 12.02 -24.89 8.32
CA GLN A 10 10.95 -24.12 7.70
C GLN A 10 11.46 -23.60 6.35
N SER A 11 10.59 -23.58 5.34
CA SER A 11 10.94 -23.01 4.05
C SER A 11 11.18 -21.51 4.23
N PRO A 12 12.26 -20.91 3.71
CA PRO A 12 12.52 -19.47 3.82
C PRO A 12 11.35 -18.60 3.35
N ARG A 13 10.54 -19.12 2.43
CA ARG A 13 9.31 -18.47 1.94
C ARG A 13 8.15 -18.55 2.94
N GLY A 14 8.08 -19.63 3.71
CA GLY A 14 7.12 -19.81 4.80
C GLY A 14 7.36 -18.80 5.92
N ASP A 15 8.61 -18.66 6.35
CA ASP A 15 9.01 -17.70 7.40
C ASP A 15 8.70 -16.26 6.99
N LEU A 16 8.92 -15.94 5.71
CA LEU A 16 8.62 -14.63 5.17
C LEU A 16 7.11 -14.32 5.16
N LEU A 17 6.29 -15.31 4.83
CA LEU A 17 4.83 -15.19 4.86
C LEU A 17 4.32 -15.02 6.29
N GLU A 18 4.90 -15.76 7.25
CA GLU A 18 4.59 -15.62 8.67
C GLU A 18 4.96 -14.21 9.18
N LEU A 19 6.15 -13.71 8.83
CA LEU A 19 6.58 -12.35 9.17
C LEU A 19 5.63 -11.28 8.60
N VAL A 20 5.27 -11.39 7.32
CA VAL A 20 4.30 -10.47 6.69
C VAL A 20 2.94 -10.56 7.38
N GLY A 21 2.50 -11.76 7.74
CA GLY A 21 1.28 -11.97 8.52
C GLY A 21 1.31 -11.25 9.88
N ALA A 22 2.41 -11.41 10.63
CA ALA A 22 2.60 -10.76 11.92
C ALA A 22 2.60 -9.22 11.81
N ILE A 23 3.26 -8.67 10.79
CA ILE A 23 3.28 -7.22 10.53
C ILE A 23 1.85 -6.71 10.24
N LYS A 24 1.10 -7.39 9.37
CA LYS A 24 -0.28 -7.04 9.06
C LYS A 24 -1.17 -7.08 10.31
N GLN A 25 -0.99 -8.09 11.15
CA GLN A 25 -1.72 -8.22 12.41
C GLN A 25 -1.39 -7.09 13.40
N GLY A 26 -0.12 -6.71 13.50
CA GLY A 26 0.32 -5.59 14.31
C GLY A 26 -0.30 -4.28 13.84
N GLU A 27 -0.29 -4.03 12.53
CA GLU A 27 -0.91 -2.85 11.93
C GLU A 27 -2.44 -2.81 12.14
N GLU A 28 -3.14 -3.94 11.95
CA GLU A 28 -4.59 -4.05 12.23
C GLU A 28 -4.89 -3.74 13.70
N THR A 29 -4.08 -4.25 14.62
CA THR A 29 -4.24 -4.00 16.06
C THR A 29 -4.14 -2.52 16.39
N VAL A 30 -3.22 -1.79 15.75
CA VAL A 30 -3.10 -0.32 15.92
C VAL A 30 -4.29 0.40 15.25
N SER A 31 -4.77 -0.10 14.12
CA SER A 31 -5.82 0.55 13.31
C SER A 31 -7.16 0.71 14.02
N ILE A 32 -7.48 -0.17 14.97
CA ILE A 32 -8.71 -0.14 15.77
C ILE A 32 -8.60 0.74 17.02
N THR A 33 -7.41 1.25 17.34
CA THR A 33 -7.20 2.13 18.49
C THR A 33 -7.51 3.59 18.15
N SER A 34 -7.56 4.45 19.16
CA SER A 34 -7.63 5.91 18.97
C SER A 34 -6.28 6.55 18.63
N MET A 35 -5.19 5.76 18.57
CA MET A 35 -3.81 6.24 18.40
C MET A 35 -3.46 6.46 16.92
N TRP A 36 -4.23 7.31 16.24
CA TRP A 36 -4.09 7.52 14.80
C TRP A 36 -2.70 8.00 14.37
N ARG A 37 -1.97 8.72 15.22
CA ARG A 37 -0.60 9.14 14.93
C ARG A 37 0.34 7.94 14.82
N VAL A 38 0.21 6.98 15.74
CA VAL A 38 0.96 5.73 15.71
C VAL A 38 0.56 4.94 14.48
N HIS A 39 -0.75 4.87 14.16
CA HIS A 39 -1.22 4.18 12.96
C HIS A 39 -0.64 4.77 11.67
N ALA A 40 -0.69 6.10 11.52
CA ALA A 40 -0.14 6.80 10.36
C ALA A 40 1.39 6.57 10.24
N GLU A 41 2.10 6.57 11.36
CA GLU A 41 3.53 6.26 11.38
C GLU A 41 3.80 4.81 10.98
N THR A 42 3.05 3.84 11.52
CA THR A 42 3.15 2.42 11.13
C THR A 42 2.94 2.24 9.63
N LEU A 43 1.93 2.88 9.05
CA LEU A 43 1.67 2.84 7.61
C LEU A 43 2.80 3.46 6.79
N THR A 44 3.39 4.54 7.29
CA THR A 44 4.54 5.20 6.64
C THR A 44 5.78 4.30 6.67
N GLN A 45 6.08 3.70 7.84
CA GLN A 45 7.25 2.82 8.01
C GLN A 45 7.12 1.51 7.22
N ALA A 46 5.90 1.07 6.89
CA ALA A 46 5.71 -0.08 6.01
C ALA A 46 6.38 0.10 4.62
N ALA A 47 6.62 1.34 4.16
CA ALA A 47 7.38 1.58 2.93
C ALA A 47 8.79 0.99 2.95
N ALA A 48 9.42 0.85 4.13
CA ALA A 48 10.73 0.23 4.29
C ALA A 48 10.74 -1.27 3.94
N LEU A 49 9.57 -1.91 3.82
CA LEU A 49 9.45 -3.29 3.37
C LEU A 49 9.68 -3.46 1.87
N ALA A 50 9.53 -2.38 1.09
CA ALA A 50 9.67 -2.44 -0.37
C ALA A 50 11.00 -3.07 -0.84
N PRO A 51 12.18 -2.63 -0.36
CA PRO A 51 13.45 -3.27 -0.75
C PRO A 51 13.71 -4.63 -0.07
N CYS A 52 12.92 -5.00 0.95
CA CYS A 52 13.17 -6.18 1.78
C CYS A 52 12.38 -7.42 1.33
N LEU A 53 11.31 -7.23 0.56
CA LEU A 53 10.38 -8.29 0.19
C LEU A 53 10.33 -8.49 -1.33
N PRO A 54 10.08 -9.72 -1.82
CA PRO A 54 9.83 -9.94 -3.24
C PRO A 54 8.63 -9.11 -3.73
N PRO A 55 8.69 -8.50 -4.94
CA PRO A 55 7.60 -7.70 -5.49
C PRO A 55 6.25 -8.43 -5.54
N ASP A 56 6.25 -9.71 -5.89
CA ASP A 56 5.01 -10.52 -5.92
C ASP A 56 4.38 -10.68 -4.53
N LEU A 57 5.20 -10.74 -3.48
CA LEU A 57 4.72 -10.82 -2.11
C LEU A 57 4.13 -9.48 -1.66
N ILE A 58 4.80 -8.37 -1.99
CA ILE A 58 4.27 -7.01 -1.75
C ILE A 58 2.93 -6.83 -2.48
N PHE A 59 2.89 -7.21 -3.75
CA PHE A 59 1.70 -7.08 -4.60
C PHE A 59 0.53 -7.89 -4.07
N THR A 60 0.75 -9.14 -3.64
CA THR A 60 -0.33 -10.02 -3.18
C THR A 60 -0.76 -9.77 -1.74
N GLN A 61 0.13 -9.26 -0.87
CA GLN A 61 -0.16 -9.15 0.57
C GLN A 61 -0.31 -7.73 1.09
N LEU A 62 0.50 -6.78 0.59
CA LEU A 62 0.62 -5.43 1.16
C LEU A 62 -0.09 -4.36 0.33
N VAL A 63 -0.10 -4.49 -1.00
CA VAL A 63 -0.87 -3.60 -1.87
C VAL A 63 -2.36 -3.61 -1.52
N PRO A 64 -3.04 -4.77 -1.34
CA PRO A 64 -4.44 -4.79 -0.93
C PRO A 64 -4.67 -4.13 0.44
N LEU A 65 -3.74 -4.32 1.38
CA LEU A 65 -3.82 -3.68 2.69
C LEU A 65 -3.81 -2.15 2.56
N MET A 66 -2.90 -1.59 1.76
CA MET A 66 -2.84 -0.14 1.57
C MET A 66 -4.14 0.40 0.96
N PHE A 67 -4.70 -0.28 -0.04
CA PHE A 67 -6.00 0.09 -0.61
C PHE A 67 -7.13 0.04 0.42
N VAL A 68 -7.17 -0.99 1.26
CA VAL A 68 -8.14 -1.08 2.36
C VAL A 68 -8.00 0.14 3.27
N ARG A 69 -6.78 0.48 3.71
CA ARG A 69 -6.56 1.62 4.62
C ARG A 69 -6.86 2.97 4.00
N MET A 70 -6.56 3.17 2.72
CA MET A 70 -6.98 4.37 1.98
C MET A 70 -8.51 4.55 1.99
N GLN A 71 -9.27 3.46 1.95
CA GLN A 71 -10.73 3.50 1.93
C GLN A 71 -11.35 3.61 3.33
N THR A 72 -10.85 2.83 4.29
CA THR A 72 -11.55 2.57 5.55
C THR A 72 -10.99 3.33 6.74
N ALA A 73 -9.72 3.78 6.71
CA ALA A 73 -9.15 4.48 7.85
C ALA A 73 -9.94 5.76 8.14
N ARG A 74 -10.37 5.96 9.39
CA ARG A 74 -11.14 7.16 9.76
C ARG A 74 -10.31 8.45 9.66
N PRO A 75 -9.06 8.50 10.14
CA PRO A 75 -8.22 9.70 10.07
C PRO A 75 -7.63 9.88 8.67
N ILE A 76 -7.77 11.09 8.10
CA ILE A 76 -7.16 11.46 6.81
C ILE A 76 -5.63 11.22 6.80
N PRO A 77 -4.87 11.53 7.87
CA PRO A 77 -3.42 11.25 7.88
C PRO A 77 -3.08 9.78 7.63
N CYS A 78 -3.86 8.84 8.15
CA CYS A 78 -3.66 7.42 7.89
C CYS A 78 -3.93 7.05 6.42
N ARG A 79 -4.95 7.64 5.80
CA ARG A 79 -5.24 7.43 4.37
C ARG A 79 -4.10 7.94 3.49
N LEU A 80 -3.54 9.11 3.82
CA LEU A 80 -2.42 9.71 3.09
C LEU A 80 -1.13 8.90 3.27
N ALA A 81 -0.86 8.40 4.49
CA ALA A 81 0.27 7.51 4.75
C ALA A 81 0.16 6.21 3.92
N ALA A 82 -1.00 5.56 3.93
CA ALA A 82 -1.25 4.37 3.11
C ALA A 82 -1.08 4.65 1.60
N ALA A 83 -1.59 5.78 1.12
CA ALA A 83 -1.44 6.20 -0.27
C ALA A 83 0.03 6.39 -0.67
N ARG A 84 0.81 7.11 0.14
CA ARG A 84 2.24 7.33 -0.13
C ARG A 84 3.02 6.03 -0.11
N THR A 85 2.75 5.14 0.85
CA THR A 85 3.37 3.81 0.94
C THR A 85 3.00 2.94 -0.26
N LEU A 86 1.74 2.95 -0.70
CA LEU A 86 1.33 2.27 -1.93
C LEU A 86 2.12 2.74 -3.14
N LEU A 87 2.39 4.05 -3.25
CA LEU A 87 3.20 4.61 -4.33
C LEU A 87 4.67 4.17 -4.25
N VAL A 88 5.22 3.94 -3.06
CA VAL A 88 6.55 3.31 -2.92
C VAL A 88 6.52 1.87 -3.44
N TYR A 89 5.48 1.09 -3.09
CA TYR A 89 5.32 -0.26 -3.62
C TYR A 89 5.14 -0.29 -5.14
N LEU A 90 4.34 0.63 -5.69
CA LEU A 90 4.14 0.77 -7.14
C LEU A 90 5.47 0.95 -7.89
N ARG A 91 6.38 1.75 -7.35
CA ARG A 91 7.73 1.92 -7.93
C ARG A 91 8.55 0.64 -7.93
N HIS A 92 8.31 -0.24 -6.96
CA HIS A 92 9.04 -1.49 -6.78
C HIS A 92 8.46 -2.65 -7.61
N MET A 93 7.35 -2.44 -8.32
CA MET A 93 6.75 -3.48 -9.16
C MET A 93 7.58 -3.75 -10.42
N ASN A 94 7.91 -5.03 -10.64
CA ASN A 94 8.76 -5.46 -11.75
C ASN A 94 8.01 -5.53 -13.08
N THR A 95 6.72 -5.87 -13.07
CA THR A 95 5.92 -6.06 -14.29
C THR A 95 5.05 -4.85 -14.61
N SER A 96 4.77 -4.62 -15.89
CA SER A 96 3.79 -3.61 -16.30
C SER A 96 2.40 -3.94 -15.80
N GLU A 97 2.01 -5.22 -15.83
CA GLU A 97 0.71 -5.69 -15.35
C GLU A 97 0.44 -5.28 -13.89
N GLN A 98 1.41 -5.45 -12.98
CA GLN A 98 1.26 -5.03 -11.59
C GLN A 98 1.15 -3.50 -11.45
N ARG A 99 1.95 -2.75 -12.23
CA ARG A 99 1.91 -1.28 -12.22
C ARG A 99 0.60 -0.74 -12.76
N ASP A 100 0.10 -1.34 -13.83
CA ASP A 100 -1.15 -0.98 -14.49
C ASP A 100 -2.32 -1.32 -13.58
N HIS A 101 -2.31 -2.49 -12.94
CA HIS A 101 -3.32 -2.88 -11.96
C HIS A 101 -3.44 -1.86 -10.82
N ILE A 102 -2.32 -1.48 -10.19
CA ILE A 102 -2.34 -0.50 -9.10
C ILE A 102 -2.81 0.87 -9.60
N SER A 103 -2.31 1.31 -10.75
CA SER A 103 -2.64 2.63 -11.32
C SER A 103 -4.11 2.72 -11.71
N ASN A 104 -4.63 1.70 -12.41
CA ASN A 104 -6.04 1.62 -12.79
C ASN A 104 -6.94 1.52 -11.56
N THR A 105 -6.54 0.78 -10.51
CA THR A 105 -7.31 0.71 -9.26
C THR A 105 -7.34 2.06 -8.54
N LEU A 106 -6.23 2.81 -8.54
CA LEU A 106 -6.22 4.18 -8.00
C LEU A 106 -7.20 5.09 -8.74
N VAL A 107 -7.28 4.96 -10.06
CA VAL A 107 -8.22 5.73 -10.88
C VAL A 107 -9.66 5.29 -10.61
N SER A 108 -9.99 4.01 -10.77
CA SER A 108 -11.37 3.53 -10.65
C SER A 108 -11.94 3.73 -9.24
N GLU A 109 -11.15 3.47 -8.19
CA GLU A 109 -11.65 3.53 -6.81
C GLU A 109 -11.67 4.94 -6.22
N PHE A 110 -10.79 5.83 -6.67
CA PHE A 110 -10.62 7.15 -6.05
C PHE A 110 -10.92 8.33 -6.98
N CYS A 111 -10.55 8.25 -8.26
CA CYS A 111 -10.92 9.30 -9.23
C CYS A 111 -12.40 9.18 -9.63
N GLU A 112 -12.82 7.98 -10.00
CA GLU A 112 -14.18 7.67 -10.45
C GLU A 112 -15.11 7.30 -9.28
N GLY A 113 -14.61 7.42 -8.05
CA GLY A 113 -15.33 7.04 -6.84
C GLY A 113 -16.54 7.92 -6.53
N ASN A 114 -17.63 7.29 -6.07
CA ASN A 114 -18.93 7.92 -5.78
C ASN A 114 -18.96 8.91 -4.60
N SER A 115 -17.83 9.23 -3.97
CA SER A 115 -17.74 10.12 -2.81
C SER A 115 -16.74 11.24 -3.04
N CYS A 116 -17.08 12.46 -2.63
CA CYS A 116 -16.14 13.59 -2.69
C CYS A 116 -14.86 13.32 -1.89
N HIS A 117 -14.95 12.56 -0.79
CA HIS A 117 -13.78 12.21 0.01
C HIS A 117 -12.78 11.31 -0.76
N LYS A 118 -13.29 10.37 -1.56
CA LYS A 118 -12.47 9.51 -2.43
C LYS A 118 -11.76 10.36 -3.50
N ARG A 119 -12.51 11.27 -4.15
CA ARG A 119 -11.99 12.21 -5.16
C ARG A 119 -10.94 13.18 -4.60
N MET A 120 -11.15 13.71 -3.40
CA MET A 120 -10.17 14.55 -2.71
C MET A 120 -8.90 13.78 -2.35
N LEU A 121 -9.03 12.50 -1.97
CA LEU A 121 -7.87 11.65 -1.75
C LEU A 121 -7.12 11.38 -3.07
N PHE A 122 -7.83 11.19 -4.19
CA PHE A 122 -7.21 11.05 -5.51
C PHE A 122 -6.39 12.28 -5.91
N LEU A 123 -6.87 13.50 -5.64
CA LEU A 123 -6.07 14.72 -5.86
C LEU A 123 -4.75 14.68 -5.08
N SER A 124 -4.80 14.23 -3.83
CA SER A 124 -3.60 14.09 -2.99
C SER A 124 -2.65 13.03 -3.58
N VAL A 125 -3.18 11.90 -4.04
CA VAL A 125 -2.40 10.86 -4.73
C VAL A 125 -1.75 11.42 -5.99
N ALA A 126 -2.49 12.13 -6.83
CA ALA A 126 -1.98 12.71 -8.07
C ALA A 126 -0.79 13.66 -7.82
N THR A 127 -0.88 14.48 -6.77
CA THR A 127 0.25 15.33 -6.31
C THR A 127 1.45 14.49 -5.89
N MET A 128 1.24 13.45 -5.06
CA MET A 128 2.34 12.55 -4.67
C MET A 128 2.95 11.83 -5.88
N VAL A 129 2.16 11.45 -6.88
CA VAL A 129 2.65 10.83 -8.11
C VAL A 129 3.55 11.81 -8.88
N LEU A 130 3.17 13.09 -8.98
CA LEU A 130 4.00 14.13 -9.61
C LEU A 130 5.32 14.36 -8.87
N GLU A 131 5.32 14.30 -7.54
CA GLU A 131 6.52 14.43 -6.72
C GLU A 131 7.45 13.22 -6.84
N MET A 132 6.87 12.03 -6.91
CA MET A 132 7.62 10.79 -6.85
C MET A 132 8.05 10.35 -8.26
N PHE A 133 7.15 10.28 -9.23
CA PHE A 133 7.38 9.63 -10.53
C PHE A 133 7.74 10.60 -11.64
N SER A 134 8.12 10.06 -12.80
CA SER A 134 8.40 10.89 -13.98
C SER A 134 7.13 11.54 -14.52
N LYS A 135 7.28 12.71 -15.15
CA LYS A 135 6.18 13.40 -15.85
C LYS A 135 5.54 12.52 -16.92
N ALA A 136 6.32 11.65 -17.58
CA ALA A 136 5.82 10.71 -18.57
C ALA A 136 4.87 9.69 -17.93
N PHE A 137 5.26 9.10 -16.79
CA PHE A 137 4.41 8.17 -16.05
C PHE A 137 3.10 8.83 -15.60
N PHE A 138 3.17 10.05 -15.05
CA PHE A 138 1.99 10.81 -14.65
C PHE A 138 1.05 11.09 -15.84
N LYS A 139 1.60 11.53 -16.98
CA LYS A 139 0.81 11.81 -18.19
C LYS A 139 0.08 10.58 -18.71
N SER A 140 0.75 9.43 -18.72
CA SER A 140 0.18 8.18 -19.23
C SER A 140 -0.92 7.62 -18.34
N ASN A 141 -0.82 7.78 -17.01
CA ASN A 141 -1.69 7.05 -16.07
C ASN A 141 -2.68 7.93 -15.30
N PHE A 142 -2.34 9.18 -14.98
CA PHE A 142 -3.10 10.00 -14.03
C PHE A 142 -3.58 11.33 -14.60
N PHE A 143 -2.93 11.88 -15.64
CA PHE A 143 -3.27 13.21 -16.16
C PHE A 143 -4.69 13.29 -16.72
N ARG A 144 -5.08 12.36 -17.59
CA ARG A 144 -6.43 12.37 -18.16
C ARG A 144 -7.51 12.09 -17.09
N PRO A 145 -7.36 11.07 -16.23
CA PRO A 145 -8.26 10.88 -15.08
C PRO A 145 -8.41 12.14 -14.22
N LEU A 146 -7.30 12.81 -13.88
CA LEU A 146 -7.32 14.03 -13.07
C LEU A 146 -8.13 15.15 -13.71
N LEU A 147 -8.05 15.33 -15.04
CA LEU A 147 -8.84 16.33 -15.75
C LEU A 147 -10.34 15.99 -15.84
N SER A 148 -10.69 14.71 -15.76
CA SER A 148 -12.09 14.25 -15.74
C SER A 148 -12.70 14.18 -14.33
N LEU A 149 -11.99 14.64 -13.31
CA LEU A 149 -12.47 14.63 -11.93
C LEU A 149 -13.63 15.64 -11.75
N HIS A 150 -14.86 15.13 -11.80
CA HIS A 150 -16.10 15.85 -11.48
C HIS A 150 -16.51 15.63 -10.03
#